data_AF-A0A934F1S2-F1
#
_entry.id   AF-A0A934F1S2-F1
#
_cell.length_a   1.000
_cell.length_b   1.000
_cell.length_c   1.000
_cell.angle_alpha   90.00
_cell.angle_beta   90.00
_cell.angle_gamma   90.00
#
_symmetry.space_group_name_H-M   'P 1'
#
loop_
_entity.id
_entity.type
_entity.pdbx_description
1 polymer ?
#
loop_
_entity_poly.entity_id
_entity_poly.type
_entity_poly.pdbx_seq_one_letter_code
_entity_poly.pdbx_strand_id
1 'polypeptide(L)'
;MTPQDPRLPSPDPTERRPRWARLPRCLLLCPLVAGAADDLILDERFHAAPPSGWRWEREEAAAWRSGPQGLELRVLPGNLWGRANNARNVWLHPVPDPAIQPLEITTHVHHRPTGQWEQVNLAWYYDASSMVKLGQELVSGKLSVVMGREEGDKTRTIGIVPLDATSVELRLLVAGKRIQGQYRTALWPDWREVGDCELPGVGPAHVSVHAYQGPPGTEHWARIERVVVRRLAATPEPLESRVHLQRSWKPGQAPPPPLPVPGHAPFLRVISQAPLPATAGAKADFENSAFLCRDGSYGWTWDRRAVPGEQPTFVGALLEAPGPAGLPLPLALDRFKSLEAHLDVITRLDVDRGQHRLGIELDLEKVGSAIPGAAHRLRIEFDWQGAEATAAEFDDGFRRYARPAPATGEITPGSVIAYRLSGLRGVPPRANLRAFLIDAAERAGWRPEETVVRRLRLGTEAWNGSKGRVHVRRFDLILDGRPIVSVLPPPAIRPAP
;
A
#
# COMPACT_ATOMS: atom_id res chain seq x y z
N MET A 1 36.94 -33.91 18.65
CA MET A 1 37.26 -32.93 17.61
C MET A 1 36.15 -31.90 17.61
N THR A 2 36.44 -30.71 18.12
CA THR A 2 35.48 -29.60 18.29
C THR A 2 36.03 -28.43 17.47
N PRO A 3 35.23 -27.71 16.66
CA PRO A 3 35.76 -26.64 15.82
C PRO A 3 36.05 -25.40 16.67
N GLN A 4 37.24 -24.82 16.48
CA GLN A 4 37.64 -23.55 17.06
C GLN A 4 36.99 -22.38 16.31
N ASP A 5 36.52 -21.42 17.10
CA ASP A 5 35.90 -20.15 16.71
C ASP A 5 36.98 -19.13 16.31
N PRO A 6 36.91 -18.46 15.13
CA PRO A 6 37.91 -17.49 14.71
C PRO A 6 37.68 -16.14 15.39
N ARG A 7 38.64 -15.73 16.22
CA ARG A 7 38.66 -14.42 16.88
C ARG A 7 38.84 -13.29 15.87
N LEU A 8 38.00 -12.25 16.00
CA LEU A 8 38.12 -10.98 15.29
C LEU A 8 39.39 -10.20 15.72
N PRO A 9 40.01 -9.42 14.82
CA PRO A 9 41.21 -8.64 15.12
C PRO A 9 40.90 -7.41 16.00
N SER A 10 41.82 -7.10 16.93
CA SER A 10 41.79 -5.86 17.73
C SER A 10 42.06 -4.63 16.87
N PRO A 11 41.42 -3.48 17.17
CA PRO A 11 41.66 -2.24 16.46
C PRO A 11 43.00 -1.57 16.84
N ASP A 12 43.60 -0.94 15.83
CA ASP A 12 44.86 -0.21 15.82
C ASP A 12 44.83 1.04 16.75
N PRO A 13 45.82 1.23 17.65
CA PRO A 13 45.83 2.32 18.61
C PRO A 13 46.29 3.69 18.08
N THR A 14 46.38 3.92 16.76
CA THR A 14 47.03 5.14 16.22
C THR A 14 46.12 6.26 15.70
N GLU A 15 44.79 6.20 15.88
CA GLU A 15 43.89 7.30 15.48
C GLU A 15 43.95 8.53 16.40
N ARG A 16 44.63 9.57 15.92
CA ARG A 16 44.64 10.92 16.50
C ARG A 16 43.25 11.56 16.42
N ARG A 17 42.62 11.78 17.58
CA ARG A 17 41.35 12.51 17.70
C ARG A 17 41.51 14.02 17.39
N PRO A 18 40.58 14.66 16.64
CA PRO A 18 40.58 16.10 16.45
C PRO A 18 40.13 16.83 17.73
N ARG A 19 40.82 17.93 18.05
CA ARG A 19 40.50 18.86 19.14
C ARG A 19 39.28 19.71 18.74
N TRP A 20 38.14 19.46 19.37
CA TRP A 20 36.96 20.31 19.25
C TRP A 20 37.06 21.48 20.23
N ALA A 21 36.89 22.69 19.69
CA ALA A 21 36.88 23.95 20.42
C ALA A 21 35.69 24.02 21.40
N ARG A 22 35.93 24.65 22.55
CA ARG A 22 34.92 24.92 23.59
C ARG A 22 33.89 25.91 23.06
N LEU A 23 32.63 25.49 22.97
CA LEU A 23 31.47 26.37 22.79
C LEU A 23 30.84 26.74 24.15
N PRO A 24 30.25 27.94 24.29
CA PRO A 24 29.66 28.40 25.54
C PRO A 24 28.37 27.64 25.87
N ARG A 25 28.18 27.33 27.15
CA ARG A 25 26.94 26.78 27.72
C ARG A 25 25.84 27.85 27.66
N CYS A 26 24.99 27.80 26.64
CA CYS A 26 23.65 28.38 26.71
C CYS A 26 22.72 27.34 27.35
N LEU A 27 22.29 27.61 28.59
CA LEU A 27 21.17 26.93 29.24
C LEU A 27 19.87 27.36 28.52
N LEU A 28 19.51 26.63 27.47
CA LEU A 28 18.17 26.67 26.89
C LEU A 28 17.22 25.90 27.81
N LEU A 29 16.39 26.64 28.54
CA LEU A 29 15.17 26.13 29.17
C LEU A 29 14.20 25.73 28.06
N CYS A 30 14.28 24.48 27.60
CA CYS A 30 13.22 23.89 26.79
C CYS A 30 11.99 23.68 27.68
N PRO A 31 10.80 24.20 27.33
CA PRO A 31 9.59 23.71 27.96
C PRO A 31 9.46 22.22 27.62
N LEU A 32 9.45 21.37 28.65
CA LEU A 32 8.94 20.01 28.51
C LEU A 32 7.46 20.15 28.13
N VAL A 33 7.15 20.02 26.84
CA VAL A 33 5.80 19.64 26.44
C VAL A 33 5.60 18.24 27.00
N ALA A 34 4.91 18.15 28.13
CA ALA A 34 4.40 16.90 28.63
C ALA A 34 3.46 16.36 27.54
N GLY A 35 3.98 15.48 26.68
CA GLY A 35 3.16 14.75 25.73
C GLY A 35 2.09 14.04 26.56
N ALA A 36 0.83 14.39 26.34
CA ALA A 36 -0.30 13.71 26.95
C ALA A 36 -0.09 12.21 26.68
N ALA A 37 0.24 11.45 27.71
CA ALA A 37 0.46 10.02 27.57
C ALA A 37 -0.83 9.40 27.05
N ASP A 38 -0.76 8.65 25.95
CA ASP A 38 -1.89 7.89 25.43
C ASP A 38 -2.43 7.00 26.56
N ASP A 39 -3.68 7.23 26.96
CA ASP A 39 -4.31 6.53 28.08
C ASP A 39 -4.75 5.13 27.62
N LEU A 40 -4.11 4.11 28.19
CA LEU A 40 -4.33 2.71 27.85
C LEU A 40 -5.64 2.22 28.49
N ILE A 41 -6.64 1.90 27.66
CA ILE A 41 -7.94 1.36 28.12
C ILE A 41 -7.87 -0.15 28.27
N LEU A 42 -7.30 -0.83 27.27
CA LEU A 42 -7.26 -2.29 27.18
C LEU A 42 -5.92 -2.73 26.62
N ASP A 43 -5.34 -3.77 27.24
CA ASP A 43 -4.18 -4.51 26.73
C ASP A 43 -4.43 -6.00 26.97
N GLU A 44 -5.13 -6.62 26.04
CA GLU A 44 -5.51 -8.02 26.14
C GLU A 44 -4.58 -8.91 25.32
N ARG A 45 -4.02 -9.97 25.95
CA ARG A 45 -3.07 -10.91 25.32
C ARG A 45 -3.58 -12.33 25.23
N PHE A 46 -4.74 -12.62 25.81
CA PHE A 46 -5.42 -13.91 25.76
C PHE A 46 -4.59 -15.09 26.30
N HIS A 47 -3.74 -14.84 27.30
CA HIS A 47 -2.91 -15.88 27.92
C HIS A 47 -3.71 -16.82 28.86
N ALA A 48 -4.94 -16.46 29.20
CA ALA A 48 -5.80 -17.18 30.14
C ALA A 48 -7.26 -17.21 29.65
N ALA A 49 -8.14 -17.76 30.50
CA ALA A 49 -9.59 -17.78 30.30
C ALA A 49 -10.15 -16.38 30.01
N PRO A 50 -11.37 -16.27 29.41
CA PRO A 50 -11.92 -15.00 28.94
C PRO A 50 -11.86 -13.93 30.03
N PRO A 51 -11.17 -12.79 29.80
CA PRO A 51 -11.05 -11.74 30.79
C PRO A 51 -12.43 -11.13 31.08
N SER A 52 -12.59 -10.56 32.27
CA SER A 52 -13.77 -9.78 32.61
C SER A 52 -14.01 -8.68 31.59
N GLY A 53 -15.25 -8.50 31.15
CA GLY A 53 -15.66 -7.45 30.19
C GLY A 53 -15.78 -7.93 28.75
N TRP A 54 -15.20 -9.07 28.41
CA TRP A 54 -15.44 -9.71 27.14
C TRP A 54 -16.70 -10.59 27.15
N ARG A 55 -17.43 -10.64 26.03
CA ARG A 55 -18.57 -11.55 25.84
C ARG A 55 -18.58 -12.17 24.45
N TRP A 56 -19.13 -13.38 24.33
CA TRP A 56 -19.34 -14.05 23.06
C TRP A 56 -20.72 -13.73 22.48
N GLU A 57 -20.75 -13.55 21.17
CA GLU A 57 -21.95 -13.74 20.36
C GLU A 57 -21.86 -15.11 19.66
N ARG A 58 -22.87 -15.94 19.88
CA ARG A 58 -23.00 -17.29 19.28
C ARG A 58 -21.76 -18.16 19.51
N GLU A 59 -21.45 -18.39 20.79
CA GLU A 59 -20.29 -19.19 21.19
C GLU A 59 -20.40 -20.65 20.71
N GLU A 60 -19.27 -21.16 20.23
CA GLU A 60 -18.98 -22.57 20.01
C GLU A 60 -17.65 -22.89 20.71
N ALA A 61 -17.77 -23.36 21.97
CA ALA A 61 -16.63 -23.52 22.88
C ALA A 61 -15.52 -24.46 22.36
N ALA A 62 -15.88 -25.44 21.52
CA ALA A 62 -14.91 -26.35 20.90
C ALA A 62 -14.08 -25.70 19.77
N ALA A 63 -14.45 -24.48 19.34
CA ALA A 63 -13.88 -23.78 18.20
C ALA A 63 -13.08 -22.53 18.59
N TRP A 64 -12.67 -22.42 19.86
CA TRP A 64 -11.70 -21.42 20.31
C TRP A 64 -10.83 -21.98 21.44
N ARG A 65 -9.62 -21.43 21.60
CA ARG A 65 -8.75 -21.69 22.74
C ARG A 65 -7.83 -20.50 23.01
N SER A 66 -7.46 -20.32 24.27
CA SER A 66 -6.53 -19.29 24.73
C SER A 66 -5.24 -19.93 25.22
N GLY A 67 -4.10 -19.26 25.05
CA GLY A 67 -2.82 -19.77 25.51
C GLY A 67 -1.67 -18.76 25.39
N PRO A 68 -0.41 -19.19 25.61
CA PRO A 68 0.75 -18.30 25.60
C PRO A 68 1.01 -17.55 24.29
N GLN A 69 0.36 -17.97 23.19
CA GLN A 69 0.47 -17.33 21.87
C GLN A 69 -0.75 -16.43 21.54
N GLY A 70 -1.70 -16.29 22.46
CA GLY A 70 -2.93 -15.55 22.27
C GLY A 70 -4.17 -16.42 22.08
N LEU A 71 -5.19 -15.82 21.47
CA LEU A 71 -6.46 -16.47 21.14
C LEU A 71 -6.34 -17.16 19.79
N GLU A 72 -6.65 -18.45 19.74
CA GLU A 72 -6.84 -19.18 18.50
C GLU A 72 -8.34 -19.40 18.27
N LEU A 73 -8.83 -18.96 17.11
CA LEU A 73 -10.20 -19.17 16.64
C LEU A 73 -10.16 -20.16 15.50
N ARG A 74 -10.94 -21.24 15.60
CA ARG A 74 -11.20 -22.10 14.46
C ARG A 74 -12.03 -21.31 13.46
N VAL A 75 -11.55 -21.23 12.22
CA VAL A 75 -12.26 -20.53 11.16
C VAL A 75 -13.42 -21.42 10.71
N LEU A 76 -14.62 -21.16 11.24
CA LEU A 76 -15.80 -21.96 10.96
C LEU A 76 -16.49 -21.50 9.66
N PRO A 77 -17.24 -22.40 8.99
CA PRO A 77 -18.21 -21.99 7.98
C PRO A 77 -19.22 -21.01 8.55
N GLY A 78 -19.63 -20.05 7.74
CA GLY A 78 -20.57 -19.00 8.13
C GLY A 78 -20.14 -17.65 7.57
N ASN A 79 -21.01 -16.67 7.75
CA ASN A 79 -20.85 -15.34 7.20
C ASN A 79 -21.28 -14.29 8.23
N LEU A 80 -20.52 -13.21 8.36
CA LEU A 80 -20.91 -12.05 9.18
C LEU A 80 -21.44 -10.89 8.33
N TRP A 81 -21.44 -11.05 7.00
CA TRP A 81 -21.65 -9.97 6.04
C TRP A 81 -23.05 -9.98 5.42
N GLY A 82 -23.89 -9.01 5.77
CA GLY A 82 -25.28 -8.92 5.31
C GLY A 82 -26.19 -9.96 5.96
N ARG A 83 -27.40 -10.15 5.38
CA ARG A 83 -28.53 -10.88 6.01
C ARG A 83 -28.24 -12.29 6.57
N ALA A 84 -27.25 -13.02 6.05
CA ALA A 84 -26.99 -14.39 6.50
C ALA A 84 -26.47 -14.44 7.94
N ASN A 85 -25.56 -13.51 8.28
CA ASN A 85 -25.07 -13.19 9.61
C ASN A 85 -25.02 -14.31 10.67
N ASN A 86 -24.47 -15.45 10.29
CA ASN A 86 -24.46 -16.67 11.09
C ASN A 86 -23.05 -17.09 11.54
N ALA A 87 -22.04 -16.23 11.35
CA ALA A 87 -20.70 -16.46 11.89
C ALA A 87 -20.76 -16.63 13.42
N ARG A 88 -20.02 -17.62 13.92
CA ARG A 88 -19.91 -17.97 15.34
C ARG A 88 -18.62 -17.41 15.94
N ASN A 89 -18.49 -17.48 17.25
CA ASN A 89 -17.30 -17.04 17.98
C ASN A 89 -16.93 -15.57 17.67
N VAL A 90 -17.93 -14.69 17.73
CA VAL A 90 -17.71 -13.25 17.62
C VAL A 90 -17.47 -12.72 19.03
N TRP A 91 -16.24 -12.30 19.30
CA TRP A 91 -15.86 -11.86 20.65
C TRP A 91 -15.92 -10.35 20.75
N LEU A 92 -16.53 -9.83 21.81
CA LEU A 92 -16.86 -8.41 21.97
C LEU A 92 -16.33 -7.86 23.28
N HIS A 93 -15.77 -6.65 23.25
CA HIS A 93 -15.44 -5.86 24.43
C HIS A 93 -15.96 -4.43 24.29
N PRO A 94 -16.64 -3.85 25.30
CA PRO A 94 -17.16 -2.48 25.21
C PRO A 94 -16.02 -1.47 25.03
N VAL A 95 -16.28 -0.41 24.27
CA VAL A 95 -15.33 0.69 24.07
C VAL A 95 -15.99 2.04 24.37
N PRO A 96 -15.23 3.05 24.83
CA PRO A 96 -15.77 4.38 25.06
C PRO A 96 -16.33 5.03 23.78
N ASP A 97 -17.19 6.03 23.96
CA ASP A 97 -17.72 6.82 22.84
C ASP A 97 -16.59 7.64 22.16
N PRO A 98 -16.30 7.41 20.87
CA PRO A 98 -15.25 8.11 20.14
C PRO A 98 -15.59 9.58 19.86
N ALA A 99 -16.83 10.02 20.11
CA ALA A 99 -17.23 11.43 20.07
C ALA A 99 -16.72 12.24 21.27
N ILE A 100 -16.45 11.57 22.40
CA ILE A 100 -15.83 12.20 23.58
C ILE A 100 -14.33 12.32 23.36
N GLN A 101 -13.70 11.25 22.86
CA GLN A 101 -12.26 11.22 22.64
C GLN A 101 -11.89 10.21 21.55
N PRO A 102 -10.94 10.52 20.65
CA PRO A 102 -10.51 9.57 19.64
C PRO A 102 -9.87 8.32 20.25
N LEU A 103 -10.06 7.19 19.58
CA LEU A 103 -9.54 5.89 19.98
C LEU A 103 -8.60 5.31 18.92
N GLU A 104 -7.55 4.64 19.37
CA GLU A 104 -6.77 3.70 18.58
C GLU A 104 -7.04 2.29 19.07
N ILE A 105 -7.35 1.39 18.14
CA ILE A 105 -7.54 -0.03 18.41
C ILE A 105 -6.57 -0.80 17.52
N THR A 106 -5.72 -1.63 18.10
CA THR A 106 -4.77 -2.44 17.36
C THR A 106 -4.90 -3.92 17.70
N THR A 107 -4.60 -4.77 16.73
CA THR A 107 -4.44 -6.21 16.95
C THR A 107 -3.37 -6.79 16.05
N HIS A 108 -2.78 -7.91 16.45
CA HIS A 108 -1.81 -8.66 15.67
C HIS A 108 -2.38 -10.03 15.36
N VAL A 109 -2.56 -10.33 14.07
CA VAL A 109 -3.20 -11.57 13.61
C VAL A 109 -2.23 -12.43 12.80
N HIS A 110 -2.44 -13.74 12.88
CA HIS A 110 -1.75 -14.74 12.08
C HIS A 110 -2.80 -15.66 11.45
N HIS A 111 -2.81 -15.74 10.13
CA HIS A 111 -3.77 -16.57 9.42
C HIS A 111 -3.23 -16.97 8.05
N ARG A 112 -3.51 -18.22 7.66
CA ARG A 112 -3.13 -18.83 6.38
C ARG A 112 -4.40 -19.35 5.70
N PRO A 113 -5.24 -18.46 5.16
CA PRO A 113 -6.48 -18.88 4.54
C PRO A 113 -6.20 -19.77 3.33
N THR A 114 -7.08 -20.75 3.12
CA THR A 114 -7.05 -21.63 1.95
C THR A 114 -8.31 -21.47 1.09
N GLY A 115 -9.39 -20.99 1.70
CA GLY A 115 -10.68 -20.79 1.06
C GLY A 115 -10.92 -19.35 0.64
N GLN A 116 -11.63 -19.16 -0.47
CA GLN A 116 -12.13 -17.86 -0.87
C GLN A 116 -13.01 -17.25 0.25
N TRP A 117 -12.75 -15.99 0.59
CA TRP A 117 -13.36 -15.20 1.68
C TRP A 117 -13.04 -15.65 3.11
N GLU A 118 -12.24 -16.69 3.29
CA GLU A 118 -11.76 -17.12 4.60
C GLU A 118 -10.97 -15.97 5.26
N GLN A 119 -11.29 -15.65 6.52
CA GLN A 119 -10.80 -14.42 7.13
C GLN A 119 -10.69 -14.42 8.65
N VAL A 120 -9.84 -13.52 9.16
CA VAL A 120 -9.74 -13.08 10.55
C VAL A 120 -9.78 -11.55 10.62
N ASN A 121 -10.57 -11.00 11.53
CA ASN A 121 -10.90 -9.58 11.54
C ASN A 121 -10.77 -8.93 12.92
N LEU A 122 -10.48 -7.63 12.88
CA LEU A 122 -10.77 -6.63 13.90
C LEU A 122 -11.98 -5.81 13.43
N ALA A 123 -12.94 -5.51 14.31
CA ALA A 123 -14.08 -4.69 13.93
C ALA A 123 -14.50 -3.68 15.00
N TRP A 124 -15.02 -2.55 14.54
CA TRP A 124 -15.90 -1.67 15.30
C TRP A 124 -17.34 -2.15 15.12
N TYR A 125 -17.94 -2.65 16.20
CA TYR A 125 -19.15 -3.45 16.15
C TYR A 125 -20.25 -2.81 17.00
N TYR A 126 -21.41 -2.51 16.40
CA TYR A 126 -22.61 -2.14 17.17
C TYR A 126 -23.48 -3.36 17.39
N ASP A 127 -23.82 -4.01 16.28
CA ASP A 127 -24.61 -5.21 16.22
C ASP A 127 -24.28 -5.98 14.94
N ALA A 128 -25.02 -7.06 14.73
CA ALA A 128 -24.82 -7.94 13.59
C ALA A 128 -25.00 -7.20 12.25
N SER A 129 -25.96 -6.28 12.15
CA SER A 129 -26.31 -5.54 10.93
C SER A 129 -25.51 -4.23 10.72
N SER A 130 -24.70 -3.82 11.70
CA SER A 130 -24.04 -2.50 11.72
C SER A 130 -22.63 -2.59 12.29
N MET A 131 -21.63 -2.60 11.40
CA MET A 131 -20.22 -2.69 11.80
C MET A 131 -19.26 -2.13 10.73
N VAL A 132 -18.03 -1.86 11.16
CA VAL A 132 -16.88 -1.66 10.25
C VAL A 132 -15.82 -2.68 10.60
N LYS A 133 -15.49 -3.55 9.65
CA LYS A 133 -14.48 -4.59 9.81
C LYS A 133 -13.21 -4.23 9.05
N LEU A 134 -12.09 -4.70 9.57
CA LEU A 134 -10.77 -4.68 8.98
C LEU A 134 -10.12 -6.04 9.26
N GLY A 135 -9.78 -6.79 8.22
CA GLY A 135 -9.24 -8.14 8.44
C GLY A 135 -8.37 -8.64 7.33
N GLN A 136 -7.63 -9.70 7.65
CA GLN A 136 -6.91 -10.50 6.68
C GLN A 136 -7.90 -11.47 6.04
N GLU A 137 -8.05 -11.43 4.72
CA GLU A 137 -9.04 -12.19 3.94
C GLU A 137 -8.42 -12.71 2.64
N LEU A 138 -8.82 -13.90 2.19
CA LEU A 138 -8.48 -14.39 0.85
C LEU A 138 -9.51 -13.91 -0.18
N VAL A 139 -9.09 -13.02 -1.08
CA VAL A 139 -9.96 -12.37 -2.07
C VAL A 139 -9.47 -12.70 -3.48
N SER A 140 -10.28 -13.36 -4.31
CA SER A 140 -9.87 -13.88 -5.62
C SER A 140 -8.56 -14.70 -5.59
N GLY A 141 -8.43 -15.56 -4.59
CA GLY A 141 -7.21 -16.36 -4.36
C GLY A 141 -5.99 -15.55 -3.90
N LYS A 142 -6.18 -14.29 -3.50
CA LYS A 142 -5.12 -13.37 -3.07
C LYS A 142 -5.28 -13.03 -1.61
N LEU A 143 -4.23 -13.25 -0.83
CA LEU A 143 -4.20 -12.80 0.55
C LEU A 143 -4.23 -11.26 0.59
N SER A 144 -5.17 -10.69 1.32
CA SER A 144 -5.43 -9.26 1.35
C SER A 144 -5.78 -8.80 2.75
N VAL A 145 -5.61 -7.50 3.03
CA VAL A 145 -6.31 -6.78 4.08
C VAL A 145 -7.53 -6.13 3.45
N VAL A 146 -8.71 -6.43 4.00
CA VAL A 146 -9.99 -5.93 3.53
C VAL A 146 -10.63 -5.09 4.61
N MET A 147 -11.05 -3.88 4.24
CA MET A 147 -11.92 -3.06 5.06
C MET A 147 -13.33 -3.06 4.46
N GLY A 148 -14.33 -3.29 5.29
CA GLY A 148 -15.73 -3.29 4.91
C GLY A 148 -16.58 -2.51 5.91
N ARG A 149 -17.62 -1.84 5.41
CA ARG A 149 -18.70 -1.27 6.21
C ARG A 149 -20.03 -1.98 5.95
N GLU A 150 -20.79 -2.22 7.01
CA GLU A 150 -22.16 -2.72 6.96
C GLU A 150 -23.08 -1.78 7.75
N GLU A 151 -24.25 -1.45 7.18
CA GLU A 151 -25.29 -0.63 7.82
C GLU A 151 -26.68 -1.18 7.46
N GLY A 152 -27.41 -1.69 8.45
CA GLY A 152 -28.73 -2.29 8.23
C GLY A 152 -28.70 -3.40 7.18
N ASP A 153 -27.75 -4.34 7.31
CA ASP A 153 -27.46 -5.44 6.38
C ASP A 153 -26.98 -5.01 4.97
N LYS A 154 -26.80 -3.70 4.74
CA LYS A 154 -26.26 -3.19 3.47
C LYS A 154 -24.76 -3.12 3.57
N THR A 155 -24.12 -3.93 2.75
CA THR A 155 -22.68 -4.10 2.79
C THR A 155 -21.96 -3.30 1.71
N ARG A 156 -20.78 -2.79 2.06
CA ARG A 156 -19.91 -2.07 1.14
C ARG A 156 -18.44 -2.33 1.48
N THR A 157 -17.70 -2.84 0.50
CA THR A 157 -16.24 -2.88 0.58
C THR A 157 -15.69 -1.45 0.53
N ILE A 158 -14.85 -1.10 1.50
CA ILE A 158 -14.19 0.20 1.58
C ILE A 158 -12.82 0.15 0.90
N GLY A 159 -12.08 -0.95 1.06
CA GLY A 159 -10.79 -1.13 0.39
C GLY A 159 -10.27 -2.55 0.51
N ILE A 160 -9.62 -3.01 -0.55
CA ILE A 160 -8.90 -4.29 -0.63
C ILE A 160 -7.45 -3.98 -0.96
N VAL A 161 -6.54 -4.40 -0.08
CA VAL A 161 -5.10 -4.21 -0.21
C VAL A 161 -4.41 -5.57 -0.10
N PRO A 162 -3.78 -6.12 -1.15
CA PRO A 162 -3.03 -7.35 -1.12
C PRO A 162 -1.95 -7.31 -0.04
N LEU A 163 -1.74 -8.48 0.55
CA LEU A 163 -0.86 -8.68 1.68
C LEU A 163 0.20 -9.72 1.31
N ASP A 164 1.44 -9.45 1.67
CA ASP A 164 2.61 -10.26 1.34
C ASP A 164 3.13 -11.11 2.52
N ALA A 165 2.33 -11.19 3.58
CA ALA A 165 2.64 -11.85 4.83
C ALA A 165 1.38 -12.51 5.42
N THR A 166 1.56 -13.67 6.05
CA THR A 166 0.49 -14.38 6.78
C THR A 166 0.33 -13.86 8.22
N SER A 167 1.06 -12.81 8.57
CA SER A 167 1.05 -12.15 9.86
C SER A 167 1.00 -10.65 9.60
N VAL A 168 0.04 -9.98 10.23
CA VAL A 168 -0.25 -8.57 9.98
C VAL A 168 -0.76 -7.92 11.26
N GLU A 169 -0.31 -6.69 11.51
CA GLU A 169 -0.92 -5.85 12.52
C GLU A 169 -1.98 -4.98 11.86
N LEU A 170 -3.15 -4.93 12.48
CA LEU A 170 -4.32 -4.17 12.04
C LEU A 170 -4.58 -3.04 13.03
N ARG A 171 -5.01 -1.89 12.52
CA ARG A 171 -5.33 -0.71 13.32
C ARG A 171 -6.61 -0.05 12.85
N LEU A 172 -7.50 0.26 13.79
CA LEU A 172 -8.63 1.17 13.61
C LEU A 172 -8.35 2.47 14.37
N LEU A 173 -8.44 3.60 13.66
CA LEU A 173 -8.45 4.93 14.27
C LEU A 173 -9.88 5.47 14.20
N VAL A 174 -10.49 5.74 15.35
CA VAL A 174 -11.91 6.12 15.47
C VAL A 174 -12.02 7.48 16.13
N ALA A 175 -12.67 8.44 15.47
CA ALA A 175 -12.82 9.80 15.98
C ALA A 175 -14.18 10.37 15.56
N GLY A 176 -15.01 10.76 16.53
CA GLY A 176 -16.36 11.21 16.26
C GLY A 176 -17.15 10.17 15.46
N LYS A 177 -17.58 10.54 14.25
CA LYS A 177 -18.35 9.68 13.35
C LYS A 177 -17.51 8.97 12.30
N ARG A 178 -16.18 9.04 12.37
CA ARG A 178 -15.29 8.46 11.35
C ARG A 178 -14.43 7.35 11.89
N ILE A 179 -14.07 6.46 10.98
CA ILE A 179 -13.14 5.37 11.23
C ILE A 179 -12.20 5.20 10.03
N GLN A 180 -10.94 4.93 10.32
CA GLN A 180 -9.91 4.62 9.33
C GLN A 180 -9.27 3.28 9.67
N GLY A 181 -9.17 2.41 8.66
CA GLY A 181 -8.46 1.13 8.75
C GLY A 181 -7.03 1.26 8.24
N GLN A 182 -6.08 0.70 8.98
CA GLN A 182 -4.67 0.69 8.65
C GLN A 182 -4.03 -0.67 8.96
N TYR A 183 -2.92 -0.97 8.31
CA TYR A 183 -2.17 -2.19 8.55
C TYR A 183 -0.66 -1.95 8.51
N ARG A 184 0.12 -2.88 9.05
CA ARG A 184 1.56 -2.96 8.86
C ARG A 184 2.03 -4.41 8.88
N THR A 185 3.17 -4.68 8.26
CA THR A 185 3.80 -6.01 8.22
C THR A 185 5.27 -5.90 8.58
N ALA A 186 5.97 -7.03 8.73
CA ALA A 186 7.42 -7.01 8.92
C ALA A 186 8.17 -6.34 7.76
N LEU A 187 7.63 -6.40 6.53
CA LEU A 187 8.21 -5.73 5.35
C LEU A 187 7.85 -4.24 5.28
N TRP A 188 6.73 -3.86 5.91
CA TRP A 188 6.21 -2.50 5.95
C TRP A 188 5.94 -2.08 7.39
N PRO A 189 6.98 -1.68 8.15
CA PRO A 189 6.84 -1.41 9.58
C PRO A 189 6.03 -0.15 9.89
N ASP A 190 5.91 0.76 8.92
CA ASP A 190 5.06 1.94 9.01
C ASP A 190 3.59 1.58 8.73
N TRP A 191 2.68 2.22 9.45
CA TRP A 191 1.25 2.06 9.23
C TRP A 191 0.84 2.56 7.83
N ARG A 192 0.07 1.72 7.13
CA ARG A 192 -0.44 1.95 5.77
C ARG A 192 -1.96 1.96 5.79
N GLU A 193 -2.59 2.86 5.04
CA GLU A 193 -4.04 2.97 4.95
C GLU A 193 -4.66 1.85 4.11
N VAL A 194 -5.80 1.33 4.57
CA VAL A 194 -6.68 0.45 3.78
C VAL A 194 -7.87 1.25 3.25
N GLY A 195 -8.47 2.06 4.12
CA GLY A 195 -9.53 2.98 3.75
C GLY A 195 -10.10 3.72 4.96
N ASP A 196 -11.12 4.54 4.69
CA ASP A 196 -11.82 5.34 5.67
C ASP A 196 -13.31 5.43 5.33
N CYS A 197 -14.15 5.56 6.36
CA CYS A 197 -15.59 5.74 6.19
C CYS A 197 -16.25 6.34 7.44
N GLU A 198 -17.53 6.66 7.32
CA GLU A 198 -18.37 6.99 8.47
C GLU A 198 -18.82 5.74 9.22
N LEU A 199 -19.00 5.87 10.54
CA LEU A 199 -19.56 4.83 11.39
C LEU A 199 -21.03 4.53 10.99
N PRO A 200 -21.45 3.25 10.98
CA PRO A 200 -22.76 2.85 10.49
C PRO A 200 -23.90 2.89 11.52
N GLY A 201 -23.60 3.08 12.80
CA GLY A 201 -24.58 2.91 13.87
C GLY A 201 -24.58 4.04 14.89
N VAL A 202 -25.60 4.02 15.74
CA VAL A 202 -25.72 4.86 16.93
C VAL A 202 -25.80 3.99 18.17
N GLY A 203 -25.27 4.47 19.30
CA GLY A 203 -25.30 3.75 20.57
C GLY A 203 -23.96 3.14 20.98
N PRO A 204 -23.94 2.28 22.01
CA PRO A 204 -22.72 1.68 22.54
C PRO A 204 -22.09 0.74 21.51
N ALA A 205 -20.82 0.97 21.22
CA ALA A 205 -20.03 0.10 20.35
C ALA A 205 -19.14 -0.85 21.16
N HIS A 206 -18.66 -1.88 20.47
CA HIS A 206 -17.70 -2.85 20.95
C HIS A 206 -16.51 -2.90 19.97
N VAL A 207 -15.32 -3.16 20.50
CA VAL A 207 -14.28 -3.79 19.68
C VAL A 207 -14.63 -5.26 19.54
N SER A 208 -14.48 -5.81 18.34
CA SER A 208 -14.68 -7.22 18.07
C SER A 208 -13.48 -7.85 17.40
N VAL A 209 -13.22 -9.11 17.76
CA VAL A 209 -12.36 -10.01 16.99
C VAL A 209 -13.13 -11.28 16.62
N HIS A 210 -12.94 -11.76 15.40
CA HIS A 210 -13.65 -12.93 14.89
C HIS A 210 -12.97 -13.53 13.65
N ALA A 211 -13.22 -14.80 13.38
CA ALA A 211 -12.77 -15.49 12.18
C ALA A 211 -13.91 -16.34 11.59
N TYR A 212 -14.10 -16.32 10.28
CA TYR A 212 -15.21 -17.01 9.60
C TYR A 212 -14.93 -17.27 8.11
N GLN A 213 -15.89 -17.87 7.39
CA GLN A 213 -15.76 -18.38 6.01
C GLN A 213 -14.70 -19.49 5.86
N GLY A 214 -14.52 -20.32 6.90
CA GLY A 214 -13.66 -21.50 6.77
C GLY A 214 -14.28 -22.54 5.82
N PRO A 215 -13.47 -23.22 4.99
CA PRO A 215 -13.98 -24.30 4.15
C PRO A 215 -14.63 -25.41 5.00
N PRO A 216 -15.79 -25.95 4.57
CA PRO A 216 -16.44 -27.04 5.30
C PRO A 216 -15.51 -28.25 5.37
N GLY A 217 -15.50 -28.93 6.53
CA GLY A 217 -14.70 -30.13 6.75
C GLY A 217 -13.19 -29.89 6.89
N THR A 218 -12.72 -28.65 6.80
CA THR A 218 -11.30 -28.32 6.99
C THR A 218 -11.10 -27.62 8.34
N GLU A 219 -10.10 -28.05 9.09
CA GLU A 219 -9.76 -27.43 10.38
C GLU A 219 -8.61 -26.44 10.20
N HIS A 220 -8.94 -25.15 10.20
CA HIS A 220 -7.97 -24.06 10.20
C HIS A 220 -8.16 -23.18 11.41
N TRP A 221 -7.05 -22.70 11.95
CA TRP A 221 -7.01 -21.84 13.12
C TRP A 221 -6.36 -20.52 12.72
N ALA A 222 -7.06 -19.42 12.98
CA ALA A 222 -6.50 -18.08 12.97
C ALA A 222 -6.08 -17.73 14.40
N ARG A 223 -4.97 -17.01 14.54
CA ARG A 223 -4.46 -16.58 15.84
C ARG A 223 -4.50 -15.07 15.96
N ILE A 224 -4.91 -14.59 17.11
CA ILE A 224 -4.93 -13.18 17.51
C ILE A 224 -4.05 -13.07 18.75
N GLU A 225 -2.89 -12.44 18.64
CA GLU A 225 -1.90 -12.41 19.73
C GLU A 225 -2.26 -11.39 20.80
N ARG A 226 -2.88 -10.28 20.40
CA ARG A 226 -3.15 -9.15 21.28
C ARG A 226 -4.24 -8.25 20.75
N VAL A 227 -5.03 -7.62 21.63
CA VAL A 227 -5.88 -6.46 21.32
C VAL A 227 -5.51 -5.32 22.26
N VAL A 228 -5.22 -4.15 21.71
CA VAL A 228 -4.91 -2.94 22.48
C VAL A 228 -5.90 -1.85 22.12
N VAL A 229 -6.47 -1.20 23.13
CA VAL A 229 -7.32 -0.01 22.96
C VAL A 229 -6.69 1.15 23.74
N ARG A 230 -6.46 2.26 23.06
CA ARG A 230 -5.89 3.50 23.61
C ARG A 230 -6.80 4.67 23.33
N ARG A 231 -6.90 5.59 24.28
CA ARG A 231 -7.37 6.95 23.99
C ARG A 231 -6.22 7.72 23.37
N LEU A 232 -6.51 8.41 22.28
CA LEU A 232 -5.56 9.35 21.71
C LEU A 232 -5.82 10.74 22.30
N ALA A 233 -4.77 11.56 22.34
CA ALA A 233 -4.96 12.99 22.50
C ALA A 233 -5.93 13.50 21.41
N ALA A 234 -6.80 14.45 21.76
CA ALA A 234 -7.67 15.08 20.77
C ALA A 234 -6.80 15.70 19.68
N THR A 235 -6.79 15.10 18.49
CA THR A 235 -6.06 15.65 17.35
C THR A 235 -6.81 16.91 16.89
N PRO A 236 -6.15 18.09 16.80
CA PRO A 236 -6.81 19.31 16.34
C PRO A 236 -7.23 19.24 14.86
N GLU A 237 -6.64 18.32 14.08
CA GLU A 237 -7.01 18.08 12.68
C GLU A 237 -7.93 16.85 12.56
N PRO A 238 -9.14 17.01 11.99
CA PRO A 238 -9.98 15.89 11.61
C PRO A 238 -9.24 14.96 10.66
N LEU A 239 -9.48 13.64 10.77
CA LEU A 239 -9.05 12.65 9.77
C LEU A 239 -9.42 13.06 8.33
N GLU A 240 -10.45 13.90 8.17
CA GLU A 240 -11.02 14.40 6.91
C GLU A 240 -10.10 15.30 6.09
N SER A 241 -9.04 15.85 6.68
CA SER A 241 -8.32 17.00 6.14
C SER A 241 -7.08 16.67 5.31
N ARG A 242 -6.85 15.40 4.96
CA ARG A 242 -5.60 14.99 4.29
C ARG A 242 -5.47 15.53 2.87
N VAL A 243 -6.55 15.60 2.11
CA VAL A 243 -6.49 16.07 0.71
C VAL A 243 -6.43 17.59 0.70
N HIS A 244 -5.31 18.12 0.21
CA HIS A 244 -5.12 19.56 0.04
C HIS A 244 -5.73 20.05 -1.27
N LEU A 245 -5.55 19.26 -2.34
CA LEU A 245 -6.01 19.61 -3.67
C LEU A 245 -6.44 18.34 -4.41
N GLN A 246 -7.61 18.36 -5.03
CA GLN A 246 -8.11 17.29 -5.88
C GLN A 246 -8.55 17.87 -7.23
N ARG A 247 -8.23 17.18 -8.31
CA ARG A 247 -8.68 17.51 -9.66
C ARG A 247 -9.29 16.27 -10.28
N SER A 248 -10.56 16.36 -10.65
CA SER A 248 -11.31 15.31 -11.31
C SER A 248 -11.58 15.67 -12.77
N TRP A 249 -11.63 14.67 -13.64
CA TRP A 249 -12.01 14.86 -15.03
C TRP A 249 -12.71 13.61 -15.58
N LYS A 250 -13.52 13.83 -16.62
CA LYS A 250 -14.28 12.79 -17.33
C LYS A 250 -13.59 12.41 -18.65
N PRO A 251 -13.93 11.26 -19.24
CA PRO A 251 -13.42 10.89 -20.56
C PRO A 251 -13.81 11.93 -21.60
N GLY A 252 -12.92 12.20 -22.56
CA GLY A 252 -13.14 13.21 -23.60
C GLY A 252 -12.89 14.66 -23.17
N GLN A 253 -12.75 14.93 -21.87
CA GLN A 253 -12.25 16.24 -21.42
C GLN A 253 -10.72 16.31 -21.56
N ALA A 254 -10.21 17.49 -21.87
CA ALA A 254 -8.77 17.74 -21.75
C ALA A 254 -8.35 17.49 -20.29
N PRO A 255 -7.21 16.79 -20.05
CA PRO A 255 -6.74 16.57 -18.71
C PRO A 255 -6.49 17.92 -18.03
N PRO A 256 -6.76 18.04 -16.72
CA PRO A 256 -6.49 19.27 -15.99
C PRO A 256 -4.99 19.59 -16.04
N PRO A 257 -4.60 20.86 -15.79
CA PRO A 257 -3.19 21.19 -15.68
C PRO A 257 -2.50 20.31 -14.61
N PRO A 258 -1.17 20.15 -14.69
CA PRO A 258 -0.41 19.39 -13.69
C PRO A 258 -0.64 19.93 -12.27
N LEU A 259 -0.54 19.03 -11.27
CA LEU A 259 -0.59 19.43 -9.86
C LEU A 259 0.82 19.91 -9.45
N PRO A 260 0.98 21.15 -8.95
CA PRO A 260 2.25 21.57 -8.40
C PRO A 260 2.51 20.80 -7.10
N VAL A 261 3.61 20.05 -7.01
CA VAL A 261 4.00 19.35 -5.78
C VAL A 261 4.99 20.27 -5.02
N PRO A 262 4.64 20.78 -3.82
CA PRO A 262 5.49 21.70 -3.06
C PRO A 262 6.90 21.13 -2.83
N GLY A 263 7.94 21.96 -2.95
CA GLY A 263 9.34 21.54 -2.77
C GLY A 263 9.93 20.77 -3.96
N HIS A 264 9.13 20.53 -5.00
CA HIS A 264 9.55 19.88 -6.23
C HIS A 264 9.26 20.79 -7.41
N ALA A 265 10.13 20.75 -8.43
CA ALA A 265 9.91 21.51 -9.64
C ALA A 265 8.76 20.84 -10.47
N PRO A 266 8.12 21.56 -11.43
CA PRO A 266 6.69 21.41 -11.83
C PRO A 266 6.30 20.13 -12.62
N PHE A 267 6.77 18.94 -12.24
CA PHE A 267 6.95 17.81 -13.16
C PHE A 267 5.93 16.69 -13.06
N LEU A 268 5.10 16.68 -12.01
CA LEU A 268 4.11 15.63 -11.83
C LEU A 268 2.88 15.92 -12.71
N ARG A 269 2.87 15.34 -13.90
CA ARG A 269 1.68 15.33 -14.77
C ARG A 269 0.88 14.08 -14.47
N VAL A 270 -0.28 14.18 -13.82
CA VAL A 270 -1.17 13.01 -13.79
C VAL A 270 -1.81 12.88 -15.17
N ILE A 271 -1.54 11.78 -15.85
CA ILE A 271 -2.02 11.51 -17.20
C ILE A 271 -2.82 10.22 -17.24
N SER A 272 -3.87 10.22 -18.06
CA SER A 272 -4.47 9.00 -18.61
C SER A 272 -3.88 8.82 -20.01
N GLN A 273 -3.26 7.67 -20.30
CA GLN A 273 -2.57 7.44 -21.57
C GLN A 273 -3.47 7.31 -22.81
N ALA A 274 -4.79 7.40 -22.67
CA ALA A 274 -5.66 7.53 -23.81
C ALA A 274 -6.83 8.46 -23.46
N PRO A 275 -7.23 9.39 -24.35
CA PRO A 275 -8.64 9.71 -24.44
C PRO A 275 -9.31 8.37 -24.76
N LEU A 276 -9.97 7.76 -23.78
CA LEU A 276 -10.87 6.66 -24.07
C LEU A 276 -11.77 7.16 -25.21
N PRO A 277 -11.83 6.47 -26.35
CA PRO A 277 -12.66 6.92 -27.46
C PRO A 277 -14.05 7.18 -26.88
N ALA A 278 -14.66 8.30 -27.25
CA ALA A 278 -16.03 8.60 -26.89
C ALA A 278 -16.94 7.58 -27.59
N THR A 279 -16.94 6.35 -27.11
CA THR A 279 -17.79 5.28 -27.61
C THR A 279 -19.21 5.63 -27.19
N ALA A 280 -20.11 5.72 -28.17
CA ALA A 280 -21.53 5.91 -27.95
C ALA A 280 -22.02 4.88 -26.92
N GLY A 281 -22.40 5.34 -25.72
CA GLY A 281 -22.90 4.50 -24.63
C GLY A 281 -22.06 4.44 -23.35
N ALA A 282 -20.89 5.10 -23.28
CA ALA A 282 -20.19 5.26 -22.00
C ALA A 282 -21.06 6.11 -21.04
N LYS A 283 -21.46 5.56 -19.88
CA LYS A 283 -22.18 6.35 -18.87
C LYS A 283 -21.28 7.48 -18.37
N ALA A 284 -21.86 8.66 -18.13
CA ALA A 284 -21.19 9.90 -17.76
C ALA A 284 -20.52 9.90 -16.37
N ASP A 285 -20.48 8.76 -15.69
CA ASP A 285 -20.10 8.63 -14.28
C ASP A 285 -18.67 8.10 -14.09
N PHE A 286 -17.90 8.01 -15.17
CA PHE A 286 -16.47 7.76 -15.09
C PHE A 286 -15.77 8.97 -14.49
N GLU A 287 -15.11 8.78 -13.35
CA GLU A 287 -14.30 9.80 -12.70
C GLU A 287 -12.88 9.28 -12.48
N ASN A 288 -11.94 9.84 -13.24
CA ASN A 288 -10.55 9.83 -12.82
C ASN A 288 -10.31 11.08 -11.97
N SER A 289 -9.56 10.92 -10.89
CA SER A 289 -9.09 12.08 -10.14
C SER A 289 -7.64 11.92 -9.75
N ALA A 290 -6.96 13.06 -9.65
CA ALA A 290 -5.64 13.19 -9.07
C ALA A 290 -5.79 13.96 -7.77
N PHE A 291 -5.06 13.58 -6.73
CA PHE A 291 -5.06 14.31 -5.47
C PHE A 291 -3.65 14.54 -4.96
N LEU A 292 -3.46 15.66 -4.28
CA LEU A 292 -2.30 16.02 -3.50
C LEU A 292 -2.76 16.23 -2.06
N CYS A 293 -2.04 15.62 -1.13
CA CYS A 293 -2.29 15.71 0.29
C CYS A 293 -1.48 16.85 0.93
N ARG A 294 -1.92 17.31 2.10
CA ARG A 294 -1.24 18.36 2.88
C ARG A 294 0.18 17.96 3.28
N ASP A 295 0.39 16.67 3.49
CA ASP A 295 1.68 16.06 3.75
C ASP A 295 2.49 15.84 2.46
N GLY A 296 2.18 16.47 1.33
CA GLY A 296 2.94 16.33 0.08
C GLY A 296 2.80 14.98 -0.64
N SER A 297 2.20 13.96 0.00
CA SER A 297 1.86 12.71 -0.68
C SER A 297 0.79 12.96 -1.75
N TYR A 298 0.72 12.11 -2.75
CA TYR A 298 -0.21 12.29 -3.87
C TYR A 298 -0.79 10.96 -4.32
N GLY A 299 -1.76 11.00 -5.22
CA GLY A 299 -2.31 9.78 -5.75
C GLY A 299 -3.32 10.03 -6.84
N TRP A 300 -3.97 8.94 -7.26
CA TRP A 300 -5.02 8.98 -8.26
C TRP A 300 -6.12 7.96 -7.95
N THR A 301 -7.32 8.25 -8.44
CA THR A 301 -8.46 7.32 -8.44
C THR A 301 -8.83 6.97 -9.88
N TRP A 302 -9.33 5.75 -10.07
CA TRP A 302 -9.95 5.33 -11.32
C TRP A 302 -11.26 4.62 -11.03
N ASP A 303 -12.25 4.84 -11.89
CA ASP A 303 -13.53 4.10 -11.87
C ASP A 303 -13.87 3.63 -13.28
N ARG A 304 -13.53 2.38 -13.60
CA ARG A 304 -13.77 1.75 -14.90
C ARG A 304 -15.04 0.89 -14.91
N ARG A 305 -15.95 1.04 -13.94
CA ARG A 305 -17.15 0.18 -13.86
C ARG A 305 -18.10 0.34 -15.04
N ALA A 306 -18.07 1.49 -15.72
CA ALA A 306 -18.96 1.82 -16.83
C ALA A 306 -18.26 1.87 -18.20
N VAL A 307 -17.01 1.38 -18.31
CA VAL A 307 -16.23 1.46 -19.56
C VAL A 307 -16.40 0.16 -20.36
N PRO A 308 -16.89 0.22 -21.61
CA PRO A 308 -16.93 -0.94 -22.50
C PRO A 308 -15.53 -1.34 -22.99
N GLY A 309 -15.33 -2.62 -23.34
CA GLY A 309 -14.08 -3.18 -23.88
C GLY A 309 -13.44 -4.25 -22.97
N GLU A 310 -12.28 -4.74 -23.36
CA GLU A 310 -11.46 -5.65 -22.52
C GLU A 310 -10.03 -5.12 -22.33
N GLN A 311 -9.69 -4.03 -23.02
CA GLN A 311 -8.34 -3.51 -23.03
C GLN A 311 -8.03 -2.70 -21.76
N PRO A 312 -6.95 -3.05 -21.04
CA PRO A 312 -6.50 -2.29 -19.90
C PRO A 312 -6.04 -0.89 -20.31
N THR A 313 -6.06 0.04 -19.37
CA THR A 313 -5.58 1.41 -19.59
C THR A 313 -4.64 1.77 -18.46
N PHE A 314 -3.50 2.33 -18.83
CA PHE A 314 -2.52 2.79 -17.86
C PHE A 314 -2.90 4.19 -17.38
N VAL A 315 -3.28 4.29 -16.12
CA VAL A 315 -3.67 5.54 -15.44
C VAL A 315 -2.63 5.82 -14.36
N GLY A 316 -2.05 7.01 -14.34
CA GLY A 316 -1.09 7.32 -13.29
C GLY A 316 -0.41 8.67 -13.42
N ALA A 317 0.71 8.78 -12.73
CA ALA A 317 1.57 9.94 -12.75
C ALA A 317 2.72 9.77 -13.76
N LEU A 318 2.87 10.76 -14.60
CA LEU A 318 3.99 10.95 -15.49
C LEU A 318 4.97 11.92 -14.87
N LEU A 319 6.23 11.49 -14.84
CA LEU A 319 7.35 12.36 -14.55
C LEU A 319 8.03 12.66 -15.89
N GLU A 320 7.74 13.85 -16.42
CA GLU A 320 8.40 14.40 -17.61
C GLU A 320 9.27 15.58 -17.19
N ALA A 321 10.51 15.62 -17.65
CA ALA A 321 11.37 16.79 -17.47
C ALA A 321 10.86 17.93 -18.38
N PRO A 322 10.50 19.11 -17.87
CA PRO A 322 10.30 20.29 -18.68
C PRO A 322 11.62 21.04 -18.74
N GLY A 323 12.32 20.90 -19.85
CA GLY A 323 13.48 21.75 -20.13
C GLY A 323 14.58 21.73 -19.06
N PRO A 324 15.48 22.73 -19.05
CA PRO A 324 16.85 22.61 -18.54
C PRO A 324 17.02 22.51 -17.00
N ALA A 325 15.97 22.39 -16.19
CA ALA A 325 16.07 22.59 -14.73
C ALA A 325 15.55 21.44 -13.84
N GLY A 326 15.10 20.30 -14.37
CA GLY A 326 14.25 19.40 -13.58
C GLY A 326 14.65 17.96 -13.36
N LEU A 327 15.24 17.35 -14.37
CA LEU A 327 15.68 15.96 -14.42
C LEU A 327 16.65 15.92 -15.61
N PRO A 328 17.83 15.31 -15.52
CA PRO A 328 18.75 15.22 -16.65
C PRO A 328 18.27 14.14 -17.62
N LEU A 329 16.99 14.18 -18.05
CA LEU A 329 16.50 13.40 -19.16
C LEU A 329 16.81 14.17 -20.46
N PRO A 330 17.42 13.54 -21.47
CA PRO A 330 17.78 12.11 -21.54
C PRO A 330 18.89 11.66 -20.57
N LEU A 331 18.68 10.55 -19.87
CA LEU A 331 19.71 9.89 -19.06
C LEU A 331 20.43 8.86 -19.92
N ALA A 332 21.70 9.11 -20.26
CA ALA A 332 22.54 8.13 -20.94
C ALA A 332 22.97 7.02 -19.98
N LEU A 333 22.73 5.76 -20.35
CA LEU A 333 22.87 4.59 -19.47
C LEU A 333 24.34 4.33 -19.05
N ASP A 334 25.32 4.77 -19.84
CA ASP A 334 26.75 4.73 -19.54
C ASP A 334 27.22 5.81 -18.54
N ARG A 335 26.41 6.83 -18.28
CA ARG A 335 26.80 8.01 -17.47
C ARG A 335 26.47 7.92 -16.00
N PHE A 336 25.84 6.84 -15.55
CA PHE A 336 25.53 6.63 -14.15
C PHE A 336 25.81 5.18 -13.72
N LYS A 337 26.20 5.04 -12.44
CA LYS A 337 26.56 3.79 -11.78
C LYS A 337 25.34 3.10 -11.17
N SER A 338 24.37 3.87 -10.68
CA SER A 338 23.12 3.33 -10.13
C SER A 338 21.93 4.23 -10.43
N LEU A 339 20.77 3.59 -10.61
CA LEU A 339 19.47 4.24 -10.66
C LEU A 339 18.49 3.35 -9.88
N GLU A 340 17.97 3.86 -8.78
CA GLU A 340 17.03 3.16 -7.91
C GLU A 340 15.71 3.92 -7.79
N ALA A 341 14.62 3.18 -7.64
CA ALA A 341 13.33 3.71 -7.22
C ALA A 341 13.04 3.26 -5.79
N HIS A 342 12.75 4.19 -4.89
CA HIS A 342 12.28 3.89 -3.52
C HIS A 342 10.80 4.26 -3.43
N LEU A 343 9.98 3.30 -3.03
CA LEU A 343 8.53 3.33 -3.21
C LEU A 343 7.83 3.10 -1.86
N ASP A 344 6.93 4.00 -1.46
CA ASP A 344 5.83 3.68 -0.54
C ASP A 344 4.53 4.01 -1.27
N VAL A 345 3.99 2.98 -1.92
CA VAL A 345 2.80 3.08 -2.75
C VAL A 345 1.75 2.09 -2.27
N ILE A 346 0.58 2.61 -1.93
CA ILE A 346 -0.59 1.86 -1.52
C ILE A 346 -1.60 1.96 -2.65
N THR A 347 -1.78 0.89 -3.40
CA THR A 347 -2.96 0.72 -4.23
C THR A 347 -4.10 0.21 -3.34
N ARG A 348 -5.34 0.45 -3.67
CA ARG A 348 -6.51 -0.17 -3.04
C ARG A 348 -7.61 -0.34 -4.06
N LEU A 349 -8.34 -1.44 -3.94
CA LEU A 349 -9.49 -1.72 -4.79
C LEU A 349 -10.78 -1.56 -4.00
N ASP A 350 -11.73 -0.84 -4.58
CA ASP A 350 -13.09 -0.74 -4.04
C ASP A 350 -13.92 -1.95 -4.52
N VAL A 351 -13.57 -2.49 -5.69
CA VAL A 351 -14.24 -3.62 -6.34
C VAL A 351 -13.19 -4.59 -6.87
N ASP A 352 -13.30 -5.85 -6.48
CA ASP A 352 -12.42 -6.95 -6.88
C ASP A 352 -12.78 -7.50 -8.26
N ARG A 353 -12.30 -6.85 -9.34
CA ARG A 353 -12.50 -7.33 -10.71
C ARG A 353 -11.30 -7.04 -11.60
N GLY A 354 -10.64 -8.11 -12.03
CA GLY A 354 -9.58 -8.07 -13.06
C GLY A 354 -8.16 -8.07 -12.49
N GLN A 355 -7.17 -8.06 -13.39
CA GLN A 355 -5.76 -8.17 -13.00
C GLN A 355 -5.12 -6.82 -12.78
N HIS A 356 -5.23 -6.24 -11.59
CA HIS A 356 -4.58 -4.96 -11.33
C HIS A 356 -3.05 -5.08 -11.26
N ARG A 357 -2.35 -4.14 -11.89
CA ARG A 357 -0.90 -4.01 -11.81
C ARG A 357 -0.53 -2.56 -11.56
N LEU A 358 0.36 -2.32 -10.61
CA LEU A 358 1.11 -1.06 -10.58
C LEU A 358 2.34 -1.25 -11.45
N GLY A 359 2.84 -0.23 -12.13
CA GLY A 359 4.09 -0.35 -12.86
C GLY A 359 4.87 0.94 -12.99
N ILE A 360 6.15 0.77 -13.27
CA ILE A 360 7.04 1.83 -13.74
C ILE A 360 7.27 1.61 -15.23
N GLU A 361 6.99 2.62 -16.05
CA GLU A 361 7.32 2.61 -17.48
C GLU A 361 8.49 3.54 -17.75
N LEU A 362 9.45 3.10 -18.56
CA LEU A 362 10.54 3.94 -19.06
C LEU A 362 10.59 3.88 -20.59
N ASP A 363 10.69 5.05 -21.24
CA ASP A 363 10.91 5.11 -22.69
C ASP A 363 12.42 5.10 -22.97
N LEU A 364 12.87 4.10 -23.73
CA LEU A 364 14.25 3.88 -24.12
C LEU A 364 14.44 4.24 -25.59
N GLU A 365 15.47 5.01 -25.90
CA GLU A 365 15.85 5.33 -27.28
C GLU A 365 17.31 5.02 -27.53
N LYS A 366 17.60 4.62 -28.77
CA LYS A 366 18.96 4.50 -29.26
C LYS A 366 19.51 5.87 -29.66
N VAL A 367 20.67 6.25 -29.12
CA VAL A 367 21.40 7.48 -29.47
C VAL A 367 21.68 7.48 -30.97
N GLY A 368 21.36 8.59 -31.63
CA GLY A 368 21.58 8.74 -33.08
C GLY A 368 20.58 8.00 -33.97
N SER A 369 19.52 7.39 -33.41
CA SER A 369 18.45 6.82 -34.23
C SER A 369 17.84 7.87 -35.16
N ALA A 370 17.88 7.62 -36.47
CA ALA A 370 17.31 8.48 -37.50
C ALA A 370 15.77 8.41 -37.58
N ILE A 371 15.14 7.49 -36.83
CA ILE A 371 13.68 7.33 -36.79
C ILE A 371 13.19 7.95 -35.48
N PRO A 372 12.64 9.18 -35.51
CA PRO A 372 11.97 9.77 -34.36
C PRO A 372 10.85 8.83 -33.90
N GLY A 373 10.86 8.44 -32.62
CA GLY A 373 9.83 7.56 -32.05
C GLY A 373 10.10 6.05 -32.16
N ALA A 374 11.27 5.61 -32.64
CA ALA A 374 11.73 4.21 -32.53
C ALA A 374 12.13 3.82 -31.09
N ALA A 375 11.36 4.26 -30.10
CA ALA A 375 11.60 3.98 -28.70
C ALA A 375 11.09 2.58 -28.33
N HIS A 376 11.84 1.83 -27.53
CA HIS A 376 11.29 0.70 -26.80
C HIS A 376 10.68 1.19 -25.50
N ARG A 377 9.64 0.51 -25.01
CA ARG A 377 9.09 0.79 -23.69
C ARG A 377 9.52 -0.30 -22.73
N LEU A 378 10.28 0.06 -21.71
CA LEU A 378 10.51 -0.82 -20.58
C LEU A 378 9.31 -0.71 -19.65
N ARG A 379 8.77 -1.84 -19.20
CA ARG A 379 7.72 -1.87 -18.18
C ARG A 379 8.09 -2.82 -17.04
N ILE A 380 8.14 -2.30 -15.82
CA ILE A 380 8.29 -3.09 -14.60
C ILE A 380 6.91 -3.15 -13.94
N GLU A 381 6.32 -4.32 -13.89
CA GLU A 381 4.98 -4.56 -13.35
C GLU A 381 5.06 -5.21 -11.97
N PHE A 382 4.35 -4.60 -11.02
CA PHE A 382 4.11 -5.12 -9.69
C PHE A 382 2.70 -5.70 -9.69
N ASP A 383 2.62 -7.03 -9.72
CA ASP A 383 1.35 -7.75 -9.75
C ASP A 383 0.60 -7.52 -8.43
N TRP A 384 -0.51 -6.78 -8.52
CA TRP A 384 -1.36 -6.49 -7.38
C TRP A 384 -2.46 -7.56 -7.25
N GLN A 385 -3.11 -7.89 -8.36
CA GLN A 385 -4.12 -8.96 -8.47
C GLN A 385 -3.96 -9.83 -9.74
N GLY A 386 -2.72 -10.15 -10.13
CA GLY A 386 -2.44 -10.99 -11.31
C GLY A 386 -2.10 -12.44 -10.96
N ALA A 387 -2.26 -13.38 -11.90
CA ALA A 387 -1.66 -14.71 -11.74
C ALA A 387 -0.14 -14.59 -11.55
N GLU A 388 0.46 -15.50 -10.76
CA GLU A 388 1.91 -15.56 -10.63
C GLU A 388 2.55 -15.73 -12.01
N ALA A 389 3.60 -14.97 -12.28
CA ALA A 389 4.32 -15.07 -13.53
C ALA A 389 5.31 -16.24 -13.46
N THR A 390 5.21 -17.18 -14.41
CA THR A 390 5.98 -18.43 -14.43
C THR A 390 7.17 -18.42 -15.41
N ALA A 391 7.72 -17.23 -15.74
CA ALA A 391 8.78 -17.08 -16.74
C ALA A 391 10.19 -17.19 -16.15
N ALA A 392 11.21 -17.16 -17.03
CA ALA A 392 12.61 -17.11 -16.63
C ALA A 392 12.85 -15.99 -15.59
N GLU A 393 13.67 -16.26 -14.58
CA GLU A 393 13.92 -15.31 -13.49
C GLU A 393 14.96 -14.25 -13.91
N PHE A 394 14.72 -13.01 -13.49
CA PHE A 394 15.61 -11.87 -13.52
C PHE A 394 15.77 -11.34 -12.09
N ASP A 395 16.99 -11.05 -11.65
CA ASP A 395 17.28 -10.53 -10.31
C ASP A 395 17.84 -9.12 -10.43
N ASP A 396 17.17 -8.14 -9.81
CA ASP A 396 17.63 -6.74 -9.82
C ASP A 396 18.63 -6.44 -8.69
N GLY A 397 18.96 -7.44 -7.86
CA GLY A 397 19.77 -7.34 -6.65
C GLY A 397 18.94 -7.14 -5.37
N PHE A 398 17.65 -6.83 -5.49
CA PHE A 398 16.72 -6.71 -4.37
C PHE A 398 15.65 -7.80 -4.40
N ARG A 399 15.15 -8.15 -5.58
CA ARG A 399 14.04 -9.09 -5.80
C ARG A 399 14.22 -9.85 -7.10
N ARG A 400 13.50 -10.97 -7.19
CA ARG A 400 13.35 -11.75 -8.41
C ARG A 400 12.06 -11.38 -9.15
N TYR A 401 12.19 -11.26 -10.46
CA TYR A 401 11.15 -10.91 -11.39
C TYR A 401 11.06 -12.00 -12.46
N ALA A 402 9.85 -12.34 -12.85
CA ALA A 402 9.60 -13.06 -14.08
C ALA A 402 9.93 -12.14 -15.26
N ARG A 403 10.68 -12.69 -16.21
CA ARG A 403 11.11 -12.05 -17.45
C ARG A 403 10.40 -12.73 -18.61
N PRO A 404 9.15 -12.34 -18.94
CA PRO A 404 8.40 -12.96 -20.02
C PRO A 404 9.10 -12.76 -21.38
N ALA A 405 9.07 -13.81 -22.20
CA ALA A 405 9.53 -13.73 -23.58
C ALA A 405 8.61 -12.78 -24.38
N PRO A 406 9.14 -12.03 -25.36
CA PRO A 406 8.31 -11.24 -26.26
C PRO A 406 7.37 -12.17 -27.05
N ALA A 407 6.12 -11.74 -27.25
CA ALA A 407 5.09 -12.56 -27.91
C ALA A 407 5.48 -13.00 -29.34
N THR A 408 6.25 -12.17 -30.05
CA THR A 408 6.69 -12.39 -31.43
C THR A 408 8.14 -12.90 -31.52
N GLY A 409 8.80 -13.18 -30.39
CA GLY A 409 10.22 -13.61 -30.35
C GLY A 409 11.23 -12.51 -30.63
N GLU A 410 10.93 -11.57 -31.52
CA GLU A 410 11.80 -10.44 -31.89
C GLU A 410 11.32 -9.13 -31.24
N ILE A 411 12.26 -8.36 -30.69
CA ILE A 411 12.01 -7.03 -30.11
C ILE A 411 12.18 -5.99 -31.21
N THR A 412 11.07 -5.49 -31.73
CA THR A 412 11.03 -4.45 -32.77
C THR A 412 10.79 -3.06 -32.17
N PRO A 413 11.14 -1.96 -32.84
CA PRO A 413 10.84 -0.61 -32.36
C PRO A 413 9.37 -0.46 -31.95
N GLY A 414 9.11 0.13 -30.78
CA GLY A 414 7.78 0.21 -30.17
C GLY A 414 7.38 -0.98 -29.29
N SER A 415 8.18 -2.06 -29.26
CA SER A 415 7.94 -3.20 -28.37
C SER A 415 7.97 -2.82 -26.89
N VAL A 416 7.18 -3.54 -26.09
CA VAL A 416 7.19 -3.45 -24.62
C VAL A 416 8.08 -4.57 -24.06
N ILE A 417 9.14 -4.18 -23.36
CA ILE A 417 10.03 -5.10 -22.63
C ILE A 417 9.53 -5.14 -21.19
N ALA A 418 8.82 -6.20 -20.84
CA ALA A 418 8.18 -6.35 -19.54
C ALA A 418 9.01 -7.18 -18.55
N TYR A 419 8.92 -6.80 -17.28
CA TYR A 419 9.38 -7.55 -16.11
C TYR A 419 8.24 -7.58 -15.11
N ARG A 420 7.99 -8.72 -14.48
CA ARG A 420 6.88 -8.90 -13.54
C ARG A 420 7.40 -9.41 -12.22
N LEU A 421 7.02 -8.81 -11.10
CA LEU A 421 7.46 -9.31 -9.79
C LEU A 421 6.97 -10.75 -9.59
N SER A 422 7.89 -11.68 -9.31
CA SER A 422 7.52 -13.09 -9.10
C SER A 422 6.86 -13.26 -7.73
N GLY A 423 5.73 -13.96 -7.73
CA GLY A 423 4.96 -14.25 -6.51
C GLY A 423 4.18 -13.07 -5.96
N LEU A 424 3.33 -13.36 -4.97
CA LEU A 424 2.48 -12.37 -4.32
C LEU A 424 3.28 -11.47 -3.37
N ARG A 425 3.67 -10.27 -3.82
CA ARG A 425 4.24 -9.25 -2.95
C ARG A 425 3.73 -7.91 -3.44
N GLY A 426 3.20 -7.07 -2.56
CA GLY A 426 2.89 -5.69 -2.91
C GLY A 426 4.10 -4.96 -3.51
N VAL A 427 3.91 -3.69 -3.89
CA VAL A 427 4.98 -2.86 -4.46
C VAL A 427 6.23 -2.94 -3.58
N PRO A 428 7.40 -3.39 -4.07
CA PRO A 428 8.58 -3.51 -3.25
C PRO A 428 9.04 -2.11 -2.80
N PRO A 429 9.66 -1.98 -1.61
CA PRO A 429 10.13 -0.67 -1.13
C PRO A 429 11.25 -0.09 -1.98
N ARG A 430 11.95 -0.94 -2.75
CA ARG A 430 13.10 -0.57 -3.57
C ARG A 430 13.14 -1.41 -4.85
N ALA A 431 13.56 -0.79 -5.95
CA ALA A 431 13.84 -1.46 -7.22
C ALA A 431 15.10 -0.85 -7.88
N ASN A 432 15.98 -1.70 -8.42
CA ASN A 432 17.20 -1.29 -9.12
C ASN A 432 16.92 -1.08 -10.61
N LEU A 433 16.40 0.10 -10.97
CA LEU A 433 16.02 0.44 -12.34
C LEU A 433 17.18 0.25 -13.33
N ARG A 434 18.44 0.48 -12.93
CA ARG A 434 19.60 0.29 -13.81
C ARG A 434 19.75 -1.15 -14.29
N ALA A 435 19.50 -2.13 -13.42
CA ALA A 435 19.58 -3.53 -13.81
C ALA A 435 18.58 -3.86 -14.93
N PHE A 436 17.34 -3.41 -14.79
CA PHE A 436 16.31 -3.58 -15.83
C PHE A 436 16.68 -2.89 -17.14
N LEU A 437 17.25 -1.67 -17.06
CA LEU A 437 17.67 -0.90 -18.23
C LEU A 437 18.78 -1.60 -19.02
N ILE A 438 19.74 -2.22 -18.34
CA ILE A 438 20.82 -2.98 -18.99
C ILE A 438 20.25 -4.21 -19.69
N ASP A 439 19.46 -5.05 -18.99
CA ASP A 439 18.86 -6.24 -19.60
C ASP A 439 17.95 -5.85 -20.78
N ALA A 440 17.20 -4.76 -20.67
CA ALA A 440 16.34 -4.29 -21.76
C ALA A 440 17.14 -3.79 -22.98
N ALA A 441 18.23 -3.06 -22.77
CA ALA A 441 19.11 -2.62 -23.84
C ALA A 441 19.76 -3.82 -24.55
N GLU A 442 20.29 -4.78 -23.80
CA GLU A 442 20.88 -6.00 -24.33
C GLU A 442 19.87 -6.80 -25.16
N ARG A 443 18.64 -6.95 -24.67
CA ARG A 443 17.55 -7.62 -25.39
C ARG A 443 17.14 -6.89 -26.67
N ALA A 444 17.23 -5.57 -26.70
CA ALA A 444 17.02 -4.76 -27.90
C ALA A 444 18.22 -4.77 -28.86
N GLY A 445 19.31 -5.46 -28.52
CA GLY A 445 20.56 -5.46 -29.29
C GLY A 445 21.31 -4.13 -29.23
N TRP A 446 21.08 -3.33 -28.18
CA TRP A 446 21.70 -2.03 -27.98
C TRP A 446 22.79 -2.12 -26.93
N ARG A 447 23.83 -1.29 -27.08
CA ARG A 447 24.85 -1.14 -26.05
C ARG A 447 24.42 -0.08 -25.02
N PRO A 448 24.88 -0.16 -23.76
CA PRO A 448 24.61 0.87 -22.77
C PRO A 448 24.98 2.29 -23.22
N GLU A 449 26.13 2.47 -23.88
CA GLU A 449 26.58 3.77 -24.42
C GLU A 449 25.72 4.31 -25.57
N GLU A 450 24.89 3.46 -26.16
CA GLU A 450 23.95 3.83 -27.21
C GLU A 450 22.53 4.01 -26.66
N THR A 451 22.29 3.86 -25.36
CA THR A 451 20.93 3.84 -24.80
C THR A 451 20.67 5.06 -23.92
N VAL A 452 19.57 5.76 -24.19
CA VAL A 452 19.09 6.86 -23.34
C VAL A 452 17.68 6.60 -22.83
N VAL A 453 17.43 6.98 -21.57
CA VAL A 453 16.09 7.03 -20.99
C VAL A 453 15.52 8.43 -21.21
N ARG A 454 14.35 8.53 -21.84
CA ARG A 454 13.71 9.82 -22.17
C ARG A 454 12.61 10.23 -21.22
N ARG A 455 11.90 9.25 -20.68
CA ARG A 455 10.68 9.44 -19.91
C ARG A 455 10.56 8.36 -18.86
N LEU A 456 9.98 8.70 -17.73
CA LEU A 456 9.61 7.76 -16.67
C LEU A 456 8.15 8.00 -16.25
N ARG A 457 7.41 6.91 -16.04
CA ARG A 457 6.01 6.94 -15.59
C ARG A 457 5.84 6.00 -14.41
N LEU A 458 5.01 6.39 -13.45
CA LEU A 458 4.47 5.52 -12.41
C LEU A 458 2.96 5.48 -12.59
N GLY A 459 2.38 4.30 -12.75
CA GLY A 459 0.93 4.21 -12.93
C GLY A 459 0.38 2.82 -12.70
N THR A 460 -0.91 2.69 -12.93
CA THR A 460 -1.69 1.49 -12.67
C THR A 460 -2.40 1.05 -13.93
N GLU A 461 -2.32 -0.23 -14.21
CA GLU A 461 -3.15 -0.92 -15.18
C GLU A 461 -4.57 -1.09 -14.60
N ALA A 462 -5.50 -0.26 -15.08
CA ALA A 462 -6.90 -0.31 -14.70
C ALA A 462 -7.70 -1.15 -15.71
N TRP A 463 -8.53 -2.07 -15.22
CA TRP A 463 -9.36 -2.98 -16.04
C TRP A 463 -10.84 -2.60 -16.02
N ASN A 464 -11.60 -3.06 -17.01
CA ASN A 464 -13.04 -2.81 -17.04
C ASN A 464 -13.78 -3.50 -15.89
N GLY A 465 -14.78 -2.80 -15.33
CA GLY A 465 -15.48 -3.28 -14.14
C GLY A 465 -14.77 -2.96 -12.82
N SER A 466 -13.56 -2.42 -12.85
CA SER A 466 -12.78 -2.12 -11.64
C SER A 466 -12.99 -0.70 -11.14
N LYS A 467 -12.73 -0.51 -9.84
CA LYS A 467 -12.61 0.80 -9.22
C LYS A 467 -11.54 0.74 -8.14
N GLY A 468 -10.71 1.76 -8.06
CA GLY A 468 -9.69 1.81 -7.03
C GLY A 468 -9.00 3.16 -6.93
N ARG A 469 -7.98 3.17 -6.07
CA ARG A 469 -7.14 4.33 -5.78
C ARG A 469 -5.70 3.89 -5.60
N VAL A 470 -4.76 4.73 -5.99
CA VAL A 470 -3.36 4.63 -5.61
C VAL A 470 -3.02 5.86 -4.79
N HIS A 471 -2.34 5.63 -3.67
CA HIS A 471 -1.74 6.64 -2.81
C HIS A 471 -0.24 6.42 -2.76
N VAL A 472 0.51 7.39 -3.28
CA VAL A 472 1.96 7.46 -3.29
C VAL A 472 2.39 8.34 -2.12
N ARG A 473 2.84 7.71 -1.04
CA ARG A 473 3.39 8.38 0.15
C ARG A 473 4.85 8.75 -0.03
N ARG A 474 5.57 7.94 -0.80
CA ARG A 474 6.96 8.17 -1.14
C ARG A 474 7.27 7.65 -2.54
N PHE A 475 7.93 8.47 -3.33
CA PHE A 475 8.51 8.06 -4.61
C PHE A 475 9.82 8.82 -4.80
N ASP A 476 10.93 8.17 -4.48
CA ASP A 476 12.25 8.74 -4.72
C ASP A 476 12.92 8.03 -5.90
N LEU A 477 13.51 8.81 -6.80
CA LEU A 477 14.47 8.32 -7.78
C LEU A 477 15.85 8.73 -7.31
N ILE A 478 16.73 7.76 -7.13
CA ILE A 478 18.08 7.95 -6.62
C ILE A 478 19.06 7.60 -7.73
N LEU A 479 19.82 8.59 -8.19
CA LEU A 479 20.86 8.48 -9.20
C LEU A 479 22.22 8.59 -8.51
N ASP A 480 23.06 7.55 -8.61
CA ASP A 480 24.39 7.51 -7.99
C ASP A 480 24.39 7.88 -6.49
N GLY A 481 23.38 7.38 -5.78
CA GLY A 481 23.19 7.63 -4.34
C GLY A 481 22.60 9.00 -3.99
N ARG A 482 22.24 9.83 -4.99
CA ARG A 482 21.64 11.15 -4.78
C ARG A 482 20.17 11.16 -5.22
N PRO A 483 19.23 11.63 -4.37
CA PRO A 483 17.84 11.77 -4.79
C PRO A 483 17.74 12.86 -5.88
N ILE A 484 17.27 12.48 -7.06
CA ILE A 484 17.01 13.39 -8.20
C ILE A 484 15.53 13.70 -8.35
N VAL A 485 14.67 12.79 -7.90
CA VAL A 485 13.26 13.03 -7.60
C VAL A 485 13.09 12.54 -6.18
N SER A 486 12.42 13.33 -5.37
CA SER A 486 11.94 12.88 -4.10
C SER A 486 10.50 13.31 -4.00
N VAL A 487 9.65 12.48 -3.40
CA VAL A 487 8.38 12.96 -2.89
C VAL A 487 8.40 12.50 -1.44
N LEU A 488 8.96 13.36 -0.61
CA LEU A 488 8.87 13.17 0.83
C LEU A 488 7.71 13.99 1.34
N PRO A 489 6.97 13.49 2.33
CA PRO A 489 6.22 14.40 3.15
C PRO A 489 7.19 15.44 3.72
N PRO A 490 6.79 16.73 3.77
CA PRO A 490 7.63 17.74 4.42
C PRO A 490 8.00 17.18 5.79
N PRO A 491 9.26 17.34 6.24
CA PRO A 491 9.67 16.85 7.55
C PRO A 491 8.62 17.30 8.54
N ALA A 492 8.05 16.36 9.31
CA ALA A 492 6.97 16.66 10.25
C ALA A 492 7.36 17.93 11.00
N ILE A 493 6.60 19.01 10.79
CA ILE A 493 6.88 20.30 11.41
C ILE A 493 6.83 19.98 12.89
N ARG A 494 8.02 19.86 13.52
CA ARG A 494 8.08 19.81 14.98
C ARG A 494 7.41 21.11 15.40
N PRO A 495 6.35 21.06 16.24
CA PRO A 495 5.73 22.28 16.71
C PRO A 495 6.84 23.21 17.22
N ALA A 496 6.81 24.46 16.75
CA ALA A 496 7.80 25.44 17.15
C ALA A 496 7.88 25.47 18.70
N PRO A 497 9.09 25.52 19.26
CA PRO A 497 9.32 25.40 20.70
C PRO A 497 8.60 26.48 21.51
#